data_AF-A0A2D6JQH1-F1
#
_entry.id   AF-A0A2D6JQH1-F1
#
_cell.length_a   1.000
_cell.length_b   1.000
_cell.length_c   1.000
_cell.angle_alpha   90.00
_cell.angle_beta   90.00
_cell.angle_gamma   90.00
#
_symmetry.space_group_name_H-M   'P 1'
#
loop_
_entity.id
_entity.type
_entity.pdbx_description
1 polymer ?
#
loop_
_entity_poly.entity_id
_entity_poly.type
_entity_poly.pdbx_seq_one_letter_code
_entity_poly.pdbx_strand_id
1 'polypeptide(L)' 'QIGASEVSMSTLLAGAKVGDHTRLVGSLVGQGARIGHGCELKGVVVDHKAVVPDGTVQHGGSWPV' A
#
# COMPACT_ATOMS: atom_id res chain seq x y z
N GLN A 1 -5.90 -2.05 9.32
CA GLN A 1 -7.21 -2.46 8.76
C GLN A 1 -7.05 -2.58 7.26
N ILE A 2 -7.56 -3.65 6.67
CA ILE A 2 -7.50 -3.91 5.22
C ILE A 2 -8.94 -3.91 4.73
N GLY A 3 -9.26 -3.06 3.76
CA GLY A 3 -10.54 -3.04 3.06
C GLY A 3 -10.75 -4.29 2.20
N ALA A 4 -11.81 -4.30 1.40
CA ALA A 4 -12.09 -5.36 0.42
C ALA A 4 -11.03 -5.33 -0.71
N SER A 5 -9.87 -5.92 -0.46
CA SER A 5 -8.64 -5.72 -1.22
C SER A 5 -7.81 -7.00 -1.32
N GLU A 6 -7.00 -7.10 -2.36
CA GLU A 6 -6.08 -8.22 -2.58
C GLU A 6 -4.69 -7.87 -2.05
N VAL A 7 -4.22 -8.64 -1.07
CA VAL A 7 -2.88 -8.47 -0.49
C VAL A 7 -2.14 -9.80 -0.59
N SER A 8 -1.05 -9.82 -1.36
CA SER A 8 -0.23 -11.02 -1.58
C SER A 8 1.25 -10.70 -1.52
N MET A 9 2.05 -11.62 -0.96
CA MET A 9 3.51 -11.49 -0.85
C MET A 9 3.96 -10.13 -0.25
N SER A 10 3.14 -9.53 0.60
CA SER A 10 3.33 -8.16 1.09
C SER A 10 3.35 -8.13 2.60
N THR A 11 4.10 -7.19 3.16
CA THR A 11 4.22 -6.97 4.61
C THR A 11 3.57 -5.65 4.97
N LEU A 12 2.62 -5.66 5.90
CA LEU A 12 1.99 -4.47 6.43
C LEU A 12 2.42 -4.29 7.88
N LEU A 13 3.07 -3.17 8.19
CA LEU A 13 3.50 -2.87 9.55
C LEU A 13 2.35 -2.34 10.41
N ALA A 14 2.59 -2.25 11.72
CA ALA A 14 1.58 -1.87 12.70
C ALA A 14 0.85 -0.57 12.31
N GLY A 15 -0.47 -0.56 12.45
CA GLY A 15 -1.30 0.60 12.16
C GLY A 15 -1.47 0.93 10.67
N ALA A 16 -0.87 0.17 9.74
CA ALA A 16 -1.12 0.35 8.32
C ALA A 16 -2.61 0.16 7.97
N LYS A 17 -3.08 0.99 7.04
CA LYS A 17 -4.45 0.95 6.50
C LYS A 17 -4.41 0.83 4.99
N VAL A 18 -5.27 -0.02 4.44
CA VAL A 18 -5.44 -0.22 3.01
C VAL A 18 -6.90 0.02 2.66
N GLY A 19 -7.16 0.94 1.73
CA GLY A 19 -8.49 1.19 1.18
C GLY A 19 -9.03 0.01 0.38
N ASP A 20 -10.31 0.05 0.06
CA ASP A 20 -11.00 -0.97 -0.74
C ASP A 20 -10.54 -1.00 -2.20
N HIS A 21 -10.75 -2.15 -2.85
CA HIS A 21 -10.43 -2.39 -4.26
C HIS A 21 -8.94 -2.17 -4.60
N THR A 22 -8.06 -2.31 -3.61
CA THR A 22 -6.61 -2.13 -3.77
C THR A 22 -5.92 -3.48 -3.97
N ARG A 23 -4.89 -3.49 -4.82
CA ARG A 23 -4.05 -4.65 -5.10
C ARG A 23 -2.61 -4.38 -4.65
N LEU A 24 -2.16 -5.10 -3.62
CA LEU A 24 -0.79 -5.09 -3.11
C LEU A 24 -0.10 -6.41 -3.43
N VAL A 25 1.01 -6.34 -4.15
CA VAL A 25 1.79 -7.52 -4.56
C VAL A 25 3.27 -7.29 -4.31
N GLY A 26 3.91 -8.07 -3.45
CA GLY A 26 5.35 -7.96 -3.23
C GLY A 26 5.79 -6.67 -2.54
N SER A 27 4.91 -6.00 -1.79
CA SER A 27 5.12 -4.63 -1.30
C SER A 27 5.33 -4.58 0.22
N LEU A 28 6.04 -3.57 0.71
CA LEU A 28 6.18 -3.28 2.15
C LEU A 28 5.43 -1.99 2.47
N VAL A 29 4.47 -2.05 3.38
CA VAL A 29 3.68 -0.89 3.83
C VAL A 29 4.11 -0.49 5.23
N GLY A 30 4.70 0.70 5.33
CA GLY A 30 5.26 1.27 6.55
C GLY A 30 4.26 1.45 7.69
N GLN A 31 4.80 1.58 8.91
CA GLN A 31 3.99 1.74 10.13
C GLN A 31 3.08 2.97 10.00
N GLY A 32 1.78 2.80 10.25
CA GLY A 32 0.79 3.88 10.19
C GLY A 32 0.56 4.45 8.79
N ALA A 33 1.12 3.86 7.74
CA ALA A 33 0.88 4.30 6.37
C ALA A 33 -0.58 4.04 5.95
N ARG A 34 -1.07 4.85 5.01
CA ARG A 34 -2.43 4.79 4.48
C ARG A 34 -2.36 4.63 2.98
N ILE A 35 -2.82 3.48 2.49
CA ILE A 35 -3.05 3.25 1.07
C ILE A 35 -4.50 3.62 0.77
N GLY A 36 -4.70 4.46 -0.26
CA GLY A 36 -6.01 4.82 -0.78
C GLY A 36 -6.80 3.65 -1.36
N HIS A 37 -7.96 3.97 -1.90
CA HIS A 37 -8.85 3.06 -2.60
C HIS A 37 -8.39 2.86 -4.06
N GLY A 38 -8.60 1.66 -4.60
CA GLY A 38 -8.34 1.40 -6.02
C GLY A 38 -6.87 1.46 -6.43
N CYS A 39 -5.92 1.31 -5.49
CA CYS A 39 -4.49 1.40 -5.80
C CYS A 39 -3.95 0.07 -6.35
N GLU A 40 -2.91 0.13 -7.18
CA GLU A 40 -2.12 -1.04 -7.60
C GLU A 40 -0.64 -0.80 -7.27
N LEU A 41 -0.13 -1.46 -6.23
CA LEU A 41 1.27 -1.34 -5.81
C LEU A 41 1.99 -2.68 -5.91
N LYS A 42 2.94 -2.77 -6.83
CA LYS A 42 3.71 -3.99 -7.08
C LYS A 42 5.20 -3.77 -6.80
N GLY A 43 5.74 -4.42 -5.77
CA GLY A 43 7.16 -4.30 -5.42
C GLY A 43 7.54 -2.94 -4.84
N VAL A 44 6.59 -2.27 -4.16
CA VAL A 44 6.78 -0.90 -3.65
C VAL A 44 7.06 -0.91 -2.15
N VAL A 45 7.99 -0.07 -1.70
CA VAL A 45 8.23 0.22 -0.27
C VAL A 45 7.57 1.55 0.09
N VAL A 46 6.44 1.50 0.80
CA VAL A 46 5.72 2.67 1.28
C VAL A 46 6.26 3.07 2.65
N ASP A 47 6.73 4.30 2.79
CA ASP A 47 7.35 4.80 4.02
C ASP A 47 6.35 4.91 5.19
N HIS A 48 6.88 5.01 6.41
CA HIS A 48 6.11 5.19 7.62
C HIS A 48 5.21 6.43 7.55
N LYS A 49 3.95 6.27 7.97
CA LYS A 49 2.93 7.33 7.99
C LYS A 49 2.65 7.98 6.62
N ALA A 50 3.21 7.47 5.53
CA ALA A 50 2.95 7.98 4.19
C ALA A 50 1.49 7.77 3.79
N VAL A 51 0.99 8.64 2.91
CA VAL A 51 -0.34 8.53 2.32
C VAL A 51 -0.17 8.32 0.82
N VAL A 52 -0.67 7.20 0.32
CA VAL A 52 -0.79 6.91 -1.11
C VAL A 52 -2.20 7.32 -1.54
N PRO A 53 -2.38 8.28 -2.45
CA PRO A 53 -3.69 8.71 -2.95
C PRO A 53 -4.45 7.58 -3.64
N ASP A 54 -5.78 7.72 -3.70
CA ASP A 54 -6.66 6.80 -4.42
C ASP A 54 -6.25 6.66 -5.89
N GLY A 55 -6.38 5.46 -6.44
CA GLY A 55 -6.07 5.16 -7.84
C GLY A 55 -4.58 5.16 -8.19
N THR A 56 -3.68 5.27 -7.20
CA THR A 56 -2.23 5.26 -7.49
C THR A 56 -1.81 3.90 -8.04
N VAL A 57 -1.10 3.93 -9.17
CA VAL A 57 -0.45 2.75 -9.78
C VAL A 57 1.06 2.96 -9.75
N GLN A 58 1.79 2.07 -9.06
CA GLN A 58 3.25 2.11 -9.02
C GLN A 58 3.86 0.72 -8.97
N HIS A 59 4.88 0.50 -9.80
CA HIS A 59 5.65 -0.72 -9.86
C HIS A 59 7.11 -0.45 -9.47
N GLY A 60 7.59 -1.04 -8.39
CA GLY A 60 8.94 -0.87 -7.88
C GLY A 60 9.16 0.44 -7.11
N GLY A 61 10.32 0.53 -6.47
CA GLY A 61 10.80 1.74 -5.80
C GLY A 61 10.17 2.01 -4.43
N SER A 62 10.30 3.24 -3.96
CA SER A 62 9.72 3.71 -2.71
C SER A 62 8.58 4.70 -2.95
N TRP A 63 7.70 4.84 -1.96
CA TRP A 63 6.72 5.91 -1.89
C TRP A 63 6.85 6.66 -0.56
N PRO A 64 6.89 8.01 -0.56
CA PRO A 64 6.85 8.89 -1.74
C PRO A 64 8.10 8.76 -2.63
N VAL A 65 7.95 9.18 -3.89
CA VAL A 65 9.04 9.26 -4.88
C VAL A 65 9.96 10.44 -4.60
#